data_AF-A0A419JIU7-F1
#
_entry.id   AF-A0A419JIU7-F1
#
_cell.length_a   1.000
_cell.length_b   1.000
_cell.length_c   1.000
_cell.angle_alpha   90.00
_cell.angle_beta   90.00
_cell.angle_gamma   90.00
#
_symmetry.space_group_name_H-M   'P 1'
#
loop_
_entity.id
_entity.type
_entity.pdbx_description
1 polymer ?
#
loop_
_entity_poly.entity_id
_entity_poly.type
_entity_poly.pdbx_seq_one_letter_code
_entity_poly.pdbx_strand_id
1 'polypeptide(L)'
;MISMKSTLFGISIMLLLILGSGCLAPVEEPNASTIQTAPDFQEMNASDVRAGSMPSELGNKHDMKCTVCHTERIIKPNCTDCHELVHGTQLRNCTECHDAHNPMSNISSPRLEQFCSQCHSQQFEEFSTHHGRHANLKCVYCHNVHGQIEICTICHAPHSAELTYNDCLNCHPAHRPQEIEYPATVSNEQCAICHEAVNTELAQSSTRHSSLKCAYCHTTHKQIPECVDCHTPHTQSMTHNNDCTGCHPAHDPAVIELPADTARDICAACHEEVDARLRESDTKHNDLGCVYCHPEHRYLPTCESCHGSPHKDIYNVHEDYPECSQCHIDPHEVNNIVFTRE
;
A
#
# COMPACT_ATOMS: atom_id res chain seq x y z
N MET A 1 -23.69 -58.51 24.75
CA MET A 1 -24.53 -57.65 23.88
C MET A 1 -23.64 -56.50 23.46
N ILE A 2 -23.01 -56.59 22.27
CA ILE A 2 -23.28 -55.77 21.06
C ILE A 2 -23.00 -54.28 21.38
N SER A 3 -22.00 -53.60 20.80
CA SER A 3 -21.77 -53.48 19.35
C SER A 3 -20.32 -53.12 19.00
N MET A 4 -19.74 -53.91 18.10
CA MET A 4 -18.75 -53.46 17.11
C MET A 4 -19.37 -52.38 16.22
N LYS A 5 -18.57 -51.42 15.73
CA LYS A 5 -18.40 -51.06 14.31
C LYS A 5 -17.75 -49.68 14.16
N SER A 6 -16.52 -49.65 13.66
CA SER A 6 -16.12 -48.77 12.55
C SER A 6 -14.64 -49.03 12.22
N THR A 7 -14.42 -50.10 11.47
CA THR A 7 -13.21 -50.28 10.65
C THR A 7 -13.69 -50.55 9.23
N LEU A 8 -12.91 -50.09 8.25
CA LEU A 8 -13.13 -50.06 6.79
C LEU A 8 -13.91 -48.86 6.27
N PHE A 9 -13.19 -47.94 5.63
CA PHE A 9 -13.23 -47.79 4.17
C PHE A 9 -11.98 -47.03 3.72
N GLY A 10 -11.00 -47.76 3.17
CA GLY A 10 -9.99 -47.18 2.30
C GLY A 10 -10.51 -47.23 0.87
N ILE A 11 -10.71 -46.06 0.27
CA ILE A 11 -10.79 -45.89 -1.19
C ILE A 11 -10.04 -44.61 -1.54
N SER A 12 -9.07 -44.77 -2.43
CA SER A 12 -8.32 -43.74 -3.14
C SER A 12 -9.23 -42.63 -3.67
N ILE A 13 -9.03 -41.40 -3.22
CA ILE A 13 -9.37 -40.18 -3.97
C ILE A 13 -8.14 -39.28 -3.90
N MET A 14 -7.28 -39.47 -4.90
CA MET A 14 -6.19 -38.56 -5.23
C MET A 14 -6.62 -37.89 -6.54
N LEU A 15 -7.46 -36.86 -6.46
CA LEU A 15 -7.81 -35.98 -7.58
C LEU A 15 -8.65 -34.78 -7.11
N LEU A 16 -8.29 -33.61 -7.63
CA LEU A 16 -8.94 -32.28 -7.55
C LEU A 16 -8.67 -31.42 -6.32
N LEU A 17 -7.50 -30.74 -6.31
CA LEU A 17 -7.35 -29.36 -5.84
C LEU A 17 -6.21 -28.66 -6.59
N ILE A 18 -6.41 -28.43 -7.89
CA ILE A 18 -5.72 -27.39 -8.64
C ILE A 18 -6.75 -26.85 -9.62
N LEU A 19 -7.12 -25.57 -9.50
CA LEU A 19 -7.58 -24.65 -10.57
C LEU A 19 -8.19 -23.42 -9.89
N GLY A 20 -7.33 -22.46 -9.59
CA GLY A 20 -7.69 -21.16 -9.01
C GLY A 20 -6.56 -20.16 -9.16
N SER A 21 -5.94 -20.13 -10.34
CA SER A 21 -4.93 -19.13 -10.71
C SER A 21 -4.96 -18.99 -12.22
N GLY A 22 -5.97 -18.27 -12.73
CA GLY A 22 -6.09 -17.91 -14.14
C GLY A 22 -5.07 -16.84 -14.50
N CYS A 23 -3.80 -17.21 -14.56
CA CYS A 23 -2.73 -16.46 -15.19
C CYS A 23 -1.80 -17.50 -15.80
N LEU A 24 -1.46 -17.36 -17.08
CA LEU A 24 -0.69 -18.29 -17.93
C LEU A 24 -1.56 -19.26 -18.76
N ALA A 25 -2.32 -18.71 -19.70
CA ALA A 25 -2.53 -19.39 -20.99
C ALA A 25 -1.64 -18.68 -22.03
N PRO A 26 -0.86 -19.41 -22.85
CA PRO A 26 -0.16 -18.80 -23.97
C PRO A 26 -1.21 -18.32 -24.98
N VAL A 27 -1.16 -17.04 -25.32
CA VAL A 27 -1.98 -16.47 -26.38
C VAL A 27 -1.41 -16.98 -27.70
N GLU A 28 -2.20 -17.74 -28.46
CA GLU A 28 -1.88 -18.07 -29.84
C GLU A 28 -1.71 -16.78 -30.63
N GLU A 29 -0.54 -16.60 -31.26
CA GLU A 29 -0.32 -15.46 -32.14
C GLU A 29 -1.27 -15.53 -33.35
N PRO A 30 -1.93 -14.42 -33.72
CA PRO A 30 -2.73 -14.41 -34.93
C PRO A 30 -1.82 -14.60 -36.15
N ASN A 31 -2.12 -15.65 -36.91
CA ASN A 31 -1.49 -15.99 -38.18
C ASN A 31 -1.43 -14.77 -39.12
N ALA A 32 -0.21 -14.36 -39.47
CA ALA A 32 0.10 -13.18 -40.28
C ALA A 32 -0.28 -13.28 -41.77
N SER A 33 -1.35 -14.01 -42.12
CA SER A 33 -1.67 -14.36 -43.51
C SER A 33 -3.03 -13.87 -44.02
N THR A 34 -3.68 -12.92 -43.32
CA THR A 34 -4.88 -12.26 -43.86
C THR A 34 -4.88 -10.76 -43.59
N ILE A 35 -3.76 -10.09 -43.89
CA ILE A 35 -3.79 -8.66 -44.19
C ILE A 35 -4.12 -8.56 -45.67
N GLN A 36 -5.36 -8.17 -46.00
CA GLN A 36 -5.66 -7.67 -47.33
C GLN A 36 -4.75 -6.46 -47.54
N THR A 37 -3.76 -6.62 -48.42
CA THR A 37 -2.92 -5.55 -48.92
C THR A 37 -3.80 -4.41 -49.39
N ALA A 38 -3.65 -3.23 -48.79
CA ALA A 38 -4.17 -2.01 -49.36
C ALA A 38 -3.68 -1.90 -50.82
N PRO A 39 -4.52 -1.47 -51.77
CA PRO A 39 -4.10 -1.34 -53.16
C PRO A 39 -2.90 -0.41 -53.23
N ASP A 40 -1.93 -0.83 -54.04
CA ASP A 40 -0.71 -0.12 -54.38
C ASP A 40 -1.04 1.34 -54.71
N PHE A 41 -0.63 2.28 -53.85
CA PHE A 41 -0.71 3.70 -54.16
C PHE A 41 0.36 3.98 -55.22
N GLN A 42 0.00 3.78 -56.49
CA GLN A 42 0.77 4.36 -57.59
C GLN A 42 0.95 5.85 -57.31
N GLU A 43 2.19 6.32 -57.38
CA GLU A 43 2.55 7.74 -57.31
C GLU A 43 1.63 8.55 -58.22
N MET A 44 0.69 9.27 -57.62
CA MET A 44 -0.21 10.15 -58.35
C MET A 44 0.60 11.37 -58.81
N ASN A 45 0.71 11.53 -60.13
CA ASN A 45 1.36 12.67 -60.74
C ASN A 45 0.60 13.96 -60.39
N ALA A 46 1.32 15.04 -60.09
CA ALA A 46 0.78 16.32 -59.65
C ALA A 46 -0.19 17.00 -60.65
N SER A 47 -0.36 16.43 -61.85
CA SER A 47 -1.27 16.88 -62.89
C SER A 47 -2.71 16.33 -62.78
N ASP A 48 -2.96 15.33 -61.93
CA ASP A 48 -4.28 14.65 -61.86
C ASP A 48 -5.22 15.17 -60.76
N VAL A 49 -4.79 16.17 -59.97
CA VAL A 49 -5.68 16.83 -58.99
C VAL A 49 -6.59 17.81 -59.73
N ARG A 50 -7.66 17.31 -60.33
CA ARG A 50 -8.81 18.14 -60.68
C ARG A 50 -9.42 18.67 -59.39
N ALA A 51 -9.54 20.00 -59.30
CA ALA A 51 -10.38 20.68 -58.32
C ALA A 51 -11.81 20.12 -58.39
N GLY A 52 -12.11 19.16 -57.52
CA GLY A 52 -13.36 18.44 -57.50
C GLY A 52 -13.54 17.80 -56.13
N SER A 53 -14.29 18.50 -55.27
CA SER A 53 -15.00 17.96 -54.11
C SER A 53 -14.21 16.99 -53.23
N MET A 54 -13.44 17.54 -52.28
CA MET A 54 -13.19 16.82 -51.03
C MET A 54 -14.54 16.64 -50.32
N PRO A 55 -14.95 15.43 -49.93
CA PRO A 55 -16.16 15.22 -49.15
C PRO A 55 -16.09 16.03 -47.85
N SER A 56 -17.12 16.84 -47.60
CA SER A 56 -17.28 17.71 -46.43
C SER A 56 -17.37 16.95 -45.09
N GLU A 57 -17.26 15.62 -45.09
CA GLU A 57 -17.52 14.80 -43.91
C GLU A 57 -16.28 14.56 -43.02
N LEU A 58 -15.07 14.90 -43.48
CA LEU A 58 -13.85 14.81 -42.66
C LEU A 58 -13.44 16.13 -41.99
N GLY A 59 -13.95 17.26 -42.49
CA GLY A 59 -13.66 18.60 -41.96
C GLY A 59 -14.51 18.90 -40.73
N ASN A 60 -14.22 18.28 -39.59
CA ASN A 60 -14.86 18.64 -38.34
C ASN A 60 -14.56 20.13 -38.03
N LYS A 61 -15.56 20.99 -38.30
CA LYS A 61 -15.73 22.41 -37.92
C LYS A 61 -15.25 23.50 -38.89
N HIS A 62 -14.67 23.20 -40.05
CA HIS A 62 -14.41 24.22 -41.09
C HIS A 62 -15.41 24.10 -42.25
N ASP A 63 -16.69 24.33 -41.96
CA ASP A 63 -17.71 24.54 -43.00
C ASP A 63 -17.58 25.96 -43.58
N MET A 64 -16.42 26.24 -44.20
CA MET A 64 -16.07 27.53 -44.76
C MET A 64 -15.85 27.42 -46.26
N LYS A 65 -16.24 28.45 -47.02
CA LYS A 65 -15.96 28.51 -48.45
C LYS A 65 -14.45 28.50 -48.69
N CYS A 66 -13.99 27.81 -49.74
CA CYS A 66 -12.56 27.76 -50.09
C CYS A 66 -11.92 29.15 -50.20
N THR A 67 -12.71 30.15 -50.60
CA THR A 67 -12.30 31.56 -50.73
C THR A 67 -11.96 32.23 -49.41
N VAL A 68 -12.31 31.64 -48.26
CA VAL A 68 -11.94 32.15 -46.93
C VAL A 68 -10.44 32.01 -46.71
N CYS A 69 -9.85 30.89 -47.12
CA CYS A 69 -8.41 30.65 -46.99
C CYS A 69 -7.64 30.86 -48.29
N HIS A 70 -8.31 30.87 -49.45
CA HIS A 70 -7.69 31.06 -50.75
C HIS A 70 -8.26 32.29 -51.46
N THR A 71 -7.64 33.46 -51.23
CA THR A 71 -8.02 34.73 -51.89
C THR A 71 -7.68 34.71 -53.39
N GLU A 72 -6.64 33.97 -53.76
CA GLU A 72 -6.29 33.52 -55.11
C GLU A 72 -5.86 32.05 -55.03
N ARG A 73 -5.78 31.32 -56.17
CA ARG A 73 -5.46 29.86 -56.19
C ARG A 73 -4.19 29.45 -55.43
N ILE A 74 -3.32 30.40 -55.09
CA ILE A 74 -2.00 30.17 -54.50
C ILE A 74 -1.76 30.96 -53.21
N ILE A 75 -2.60 31.95 -52.90
CA ILE A 75 -2.40 32.85 -51.74
C ILE A 75 -3.24 32.34 -50.58
N LYS A 76 -2.58 32.02 -49.45
CA LYS A 76 -3.22 31.60 -48.20
C LYS A 76 -2.70 32.42 -47.01
N PRO A 77 -3.55 32.71 -46.00
CA PRO A 77 -3.10 33.33 -44.75
C PRO A 77 -2.22 32.35 -43.95
N ASN A 78 -1.49 32.87 -42.97
CA ASN A 78 -0.81 32.01 -42.00
C ASN A 78 -1.84 31.37 -41.07
N CYS A 79 -1.58 30.16 -40.60
CA CYS A 79 -2.46 29.47 -39.67
C CYS A 79 -2.73 30.32 -38.42
N THR A 80 -1.72 31.04 -37.93
CA THR A 80 -1.78 31.91 -36.75
C THR A 80 -2.60 33.18 -36.93
N ASP A 81 -2.97 33.53 -38.17
CA ASP A 81 -3.85 34.68 -38.43
C ASP A 81 -5.30 34.37 -38.03
N CYS A 82 -5.64 33.09 -37.86
CA CYS A 82 -6.98 32.62 -37.51
C CYS A 82 -7.01 31.63 -36.34
N HIS A 83 -5.91 30.92 -36.06
CA HIS A 83 -5.81 29.92 -35.00
C HIS A 83 -4.86 30.36 -33.90
N GLU A 84 -5.25 30.08 -32.66
CA GLU A 84 -4.39 30.26 -31.50
C GLU A 84 -3.25 29.23 -31.48
N LEU A 85 -2.14 29.61 -30.85
CA LEU A 85 -1.00 28.73 -30.64
C LEU A 85 -1.23 27.81 -29.43
N VAL A 86 -2.05 26.77 -29.62
CA VAL A 86 -2.41 25.80 -28.56
C VAL A 86 -1.20 24.99 -28.04
N HIS A 87 -0.11 24.91 -28.82
CA HIS A 87 1.17 24.30 -28.42
C HIS A 87 2.24 25.34 -28.03
N GLY A 88 1.86 26.60 -27.84
CA GLY A 88 2.78 27.72 -27.63
C GLY A 88 3.64 28.02 -28.86
N THR A 89 4.74 28.76 -28.67
CA THR A 89 5.62 29.23 -29.76
C THR A 89 6.70 28.22 -30.18
N GLN A 90 6.70 27.03 -29.57
CA GLN A 90 7.76 26.03 -29.74
C GLN A 90 7.63 25.27 -31.06
N LEU A 91 6.41 25.10 -31.59
CA LEU A 91 6.15 24.43 -32.86
C LEU A 91 5.89 25.47 -33.95
N ARG A 92 6.77 25.54 -34.95
CA ARG A 92 6.66 26.51 -36.07
C ARG A 92 6.04 25.93 -37.34
N ASN A 93 6.18 24.62 -37.56
CA ASN A 93 5.66 23.97 -38.77
C ASN A 93 4.41 23.14 -38.47
N CYS A 94 3.25 23.81 -38.45
CA CYS A 94 1.96 23.19 -38.12
C CYS A 94 1.64 21.98 -39.03
N THR A 95 2.05 22.04 -40.30
CA THR A 95 1.71 21.05 -41.32
C THR A 95 2.50 19.74 -41.25
N GLU A 96 3.55 19.66 -40.42
CA GLU A 96 4.21 18.37 -40.15
C GLU A 96 3.24 17.40 -39.46
N CYS A 97 2.36 17.94 -38.60
CA CYS A 97 1.46 17.16 -37.77
C CYS A 97 -0.02 17.33 -38.16
N HIS A 98 -0.44 18.54 -38.55
CA HIS A 98 -1.84 18.84 -38.87
C HIS A 98 -2.08 18.90 -40.39
N ASP A 99 -3.27 18.50 -40.82
CA ASP A 99 -3.73 18.77 -42.18
C ASP A 99 -4.16 20.24 -42.28
N ALA A 100 -3.63 20.98 -43.26
CA ALA A 100 -3.97 22.39 -43.47
C ALA A 100 -5.46 22.64 -43.79
N HIS A 101 -6.18 21.64 -44.31
CA HIS A 101 -7.63 21.72 -44.55
C HIS A 101 -8.45 21.16 -43.38
N ASN A 102 -7.80 20.55 -42.39
CA ASN A 102 -8.44 20.06 -41.17
C ASN A 102 -7.54 20.24 -39.94
N PRO A 103 -7.12 21.47 -39.63
CA PRO A 103 -6.05 21.71 -38.66
C PRO A 103 -6.45 21.36 -37.23
N MET A 104 -7.74 21.38 -36.91
CA MET A 104 -8.27 21.03 -35.59
C MET A 104 -8.64 19.54 -35.46
N SER A 105 -8.36 18.73 -36.48
CA SER A 105 -8.57 17.29 -36.35
C SER A 105 -7.65 16.71 -35.30
N ASN A 106 -8.25 15.80 -34.53
CA ASN A 106 -7.53 14.94 -33.63
C ASN A 106 -6.45 14.18 -34.40
N ILE A 107 -5.20 14.34 -33.99
CA ILE A 107 -4.09 13.61 -34.59
C ILE A 107 -4.04 12.24 -33.94
N SER A 108 -4.14 11.19 -34.77
CA SER A 108 -3.92 9.82 -34.33
C SER A 108 -2.48 9.69 -33.80
N SER A 109 -2.34 9.25 -32.55
CA SER A 109 -1.04 9.13 -31.91
C SER A 109 -0.05 8.20 -32.65
N PRO A 110 -0.46 7.15 -33.39
CA PRO A 110 0.42 6.43 -34.31
C PRO A 110 1.25 7.32 -35.26
N ARG A 111 0.72 8.48 -35.67
CA ARG A 111 1.46 9.47 -36.47
C ARG A 111 2.52 10.22 -35.66
N LEU A 112 2.35 10.29 -34.33
CA LEU A 112 3.17 11.06 -33.39
C LEU A 112 4.07 10.21 -32.49
N GLU A 113 4.02 8.88 -32.58
CA GLU A 113 4.72 7.94 -31.70
C GLU A 113 6.20 8.29 -31.47
N GLN A 114 6.92 8.70 -32.52
CA GLN A 114 8.34 9.06 -32.44
C GLN A 114 8.61 10.49 -31.90
N PHE A 115 7.56 11.29 -31.73
CA PHE A 115 7.64 12.71 -31.38
C PHE A 115 7.15 13.01 -29.95
N CYS A 116 6.50 12.06 -29.26
CA CYS A 116 5.97 12.26 -27.92
C CYS A 116 7.00 12.84 -26.93
N SER A 117 8.24 12.32 -26.95
CA SER A 117 9.31 12.73 -26.03
C SER A 117 9.84 14.15 -26.25
N GLN A 118 9.55 14.77 -27.41
CA GLN A 118 9.95 16.16 -27.67
C GLN A 118 9.20 17.14 -26.76
N CYS A 119 7.99 16.77 -26.33
CA CYS A 119 7.15 17.57 -25.44
C CYS A 119 6.92 16.90 -24.07
N HIS A 120 6.79 15.57 -24.03
CA HIS A 120 6.49 14.78 -22.83
C HIS A 120 7.72 14.05 -22.29
N SER A 121 8.84 14.77 -22.14
CA SER A 121 10.11 14.18 -21.73
C SER A 121 10.05 13.56 -20.33
N GLN A 122 9.33 14.19 -19.40
CA GLN A 122 9.15 13.67 -18.04
C GLN A 122 8.37 12.36 -18.04
N GLN A 123 7.25 12.29 -18.76
CA GLN A 123 6.42 11.08 -18.81
C GLN A 123 7.21 9.92 -19.46
N PHE A 124 8.02 10.23 -20.47
CA PHE A 124 8.92 9.26 -21.09
C PHE A 124 9.97 8.74 -20.09
N GLU A 125 10.58 9.65 -19.32
CA GLU A 125 11.53 9.29 -18.26
C GLU A 125 10.88 8.39 -17.22
N GLU A 126 9.74 8.81 -16.65
CA GLU A 126 8.98 8.03 -15.68
C GLU A 126 8.69 6.61 -16.16
N PHE A 127 8.28 6.45 -17.42
CA PHE A 127 7.97 5.16 -18.00
C PHE A 127 9.22 4.29 -18.25
N SER A 128 10.35 4.93 -18.56
CA SER A 128 11.62 4.26 -18.85
C SER A 128 12.36 3.80 -17.59
N THR A 129 12.23 4.54 -16.48
CA THR A 129 12.96 4.26 -15.23
C THR A 129 12.17 3.39 -14.27
N HIS A 130 10.83 3.46 -14.31
CA HIS A 130 9.97 2.71 -13.40
C HIS A 130 9.45 1.44 -14.10
N HIS A 131 10.06 0.32 -13.72
CA HIS A 131 9.83 -0.97 -14.34
C HIS A 131 8.42 -1.48 -14.03
N GLY A 132 7.77 -2.05 -15.04
CA GLY A 132 6.44 -2.64 -14.91
C GLY A 132 6.08 -3.38 -16.18
N ARG A 133 4.94 -4.09 -16.17
CA ARG A 133 4.45 -4.78 -17.39
C ARG A 133 4.16 -3.81 -18.54
N HIS A 134 3.94 -2.53 -18.21
CA HIS A 134 3.76 -1.49 -19.19
C HIS A 134 5.05 -0.84 -19.67
N ALA A 135 6.20 -0.99 -19.00
CA ALA A 135 7.42 -0.23 -19.31
C ALA A 135 7.92 -0.36 -20.77
N ASN A 136 7.57 -1.47 -21.44
CA ASN A 136 7.93 -1.71 -22.85
C ASN A 136 6.78 -1.39 -23.83
N LEU A 137 5.63 -0.91 -23.35
CA LEU A 137 4.52 -0.50 -24.21
C LEU A 137 4.81 0.88 -24.82
N LYS A 138 4.40 1.01 -26.08
CA LYS A 138 4.33 2.29 -26.77
C LYS A 138 3.28 3.21 -26.16
N CYS A 139 3.49 4.53 -26.23
CA CYS A 139 2.56 5.52 -25.70
C CYS A 139 1.16 5.37 -26.36
N VAL A 140 1.13 5.03 -27.64
CA VAL A 140 -0.10 4.86 -28.42
C VAL A 140 -1.04 3.77 -27.93
N TYR A 141 -0.58 2.81 -27.12
CA TYR A 141 -1.48 1.77 -26.60
C TYR A 141 -2.51 2.34 -25.63
N CYS A 142 -2.15 3.41 -24.91
CA CYS A 142 -3.04 4.08 -23.97
C CYS A 142 -3.41 5.50 -24.41
N HIS A 143 -2.71 6.09 -25.38
CA HIS A 143 -3.04 7.40 -25.93
C HIS A 143 -3.29 7.25 -27.42
N ASN A 144 -4.50 6.88 -27.83
CA ASN A 144 -4.82 6.64 -29.24
C ASN A 144 -4.90 7.93 -30.07
N VAL A 145 -5.23 9.04 -29.39
CA VAL A 145 -5.40 10.36 -29.97
C VAL A 145 -4.58 11.35 -29.14
N HIS A 146 -3.89 12.24 -29.83
CA HIS A 146 -3.13 13.31 -29.19
C HIS A 146 -4.02 14.15 -28.26
N GLY A 147 -3.65 14.25 -26.98
CA GLY A 147 -4.42 14.97 -25.96
C GLY A 147 -5.55 14.17 -25.30
N GLN A 148 -5.83 12.94 -25.74
CA GLN A 148 -6.77 12.03 -25.07
C GLN A 148 -6.04 11.21 -24.01
N ILE A 149 -6.68 11.03 -22.85
CA ILE A 149 -6.23 10.14 -21.79
C ILE A 149 -7.21 8.97 -21.72
N GLU A 150 -6.75 7.75 -21.95
CA GLU A 150 -7.59 6.56 -21.75
C GLU A 150 -7.65 6.21 -20.25
N ILE A 151 -8.82 5.76 -19.82
CA ILE A 151 -9.03 5.39 -18.41
C ILE A 151 -8.50 3.98 -18.14
N CYS A 152 -7.82 3.81 -17.00
CA CYS A 152 -7.20 2.53 -16.62
C CYS A 152 -8.21 1.38 -16.53
N THR A 153 -9.47 1.70 -16.22
CA THR A 153 -10.55 0.73 -16.00
C THR A 153 -11.03 0.03 -17.27
N ILE A 154 -10.55 0.44 -18.45
CA ILE A 154 -10.76 -0.31 -19.70
C ILE A 154 -10.03 -1.66 -19.64
N CYS A 155 -8.88 -1.72 -18.96
CA CYS A 155 -8.06 -2.93 -18.87
C CYS A 155 -7.89 -3.48 -17.45
N HIS A 156 -8.02 -2.63 -16.43
CA HIS A 156 -7.79 -2.99 -15.03
C HIS A 156 -9.09 -2.94 -14.22
N ALA A 157 -9.36 -3.98 -13.44
CA ALA A 157 -10.44 -3.93 -12.47
C ALA A 157 -10.08 -2.96 -11.33
N PRO A 158 -11.01 -2.11 -10.87
CA PRO A 158 -10.80 -1.29 -9.69
C PRO A 158 -10.77 -2.16 -8.43
N HIS A 159 -10.18 -1.65 -7.34
CA HIS A 159 -10.13 -2.37 -6.06
C HIS A 159 -11.50 -2.46 -5.36
N SER A 160 -12.45 -1.59 -5.72
CA SER A 160 -13.86 -1.66 -5.29
C SER A 160 -14.78 -1.15 -6.40
N ALA A 161 -16.07 -1.46 -6.30
CA ALA A 161 -17.06 -1.09 -7.33
C ALA A 161 -17.35 0.43 -7.37
N GLU A 162 -17.04 1.13 -6.28
CA GLU A 162 -17.34 2.55 -6.07
C GLU A 162 -16.23 3.46 -6.59
N LEU A 163 -15.03 2.94 -6.85
CA LEU A 163 -13.89 3.74 -7.32
C LEU A 163 -14.06 4.17 -8.77
N THR A 164 -13.85 5.46 -9.01
CA THR A 164 -13.79 6.05 -10.35
C THR A 164 -12.35 6.14 -10.84
N TYR A 165 -12.17 6.45 -12.13
CA TYR A 165 -10.84 6.70 -12.71
C TYR A 165 -10.04 7.77 -11.96
N ASN A 166 -10.70 8.87 -11.55
CA ASN A 166 -10.03 9.94 -10.82
C ASN A 166 -9.58 9.48 -9.43
N ASP A 167 -10.30 8.54 -8.81
CA ASP A 167 -9.89 7.98 -7.52
C ASP A 167 -8.63 7.13 -7.64
N CYS A 168 -8.45 6.44 -8.77
CA CYS A 168 -7.22 5.70 -9.06
C CYS A 168 -6.01 6.63 -9.00
N LEU A 169 -6.11 7.84 -9.56
CA LEU A 169 -5.02 8.81 -9.65
C LEU A 169 -4.62 9.42 -8.29
N ASN A 170 -5.45 9.27 -7.25
CA ASN A 170 -5.08 9.66 -5.89
C ASN A 170 -3.99 8.78 -5.28
N CYS A 171 -3.81 7.58 -5.83
CA CYS A 171 -2.88 6.57 -5.34
C CYS A 171 -1.90 6.11 -6.42
N HIS A 172 -2.34 6.01 -7.68
CA HIS A 172 -1.58 5.44 -8.79
C HIS A 172 -1.24 6.52 -9.82
N PRO A 173 0.02 7.00 -9.87
CA PRO A 173 0.47 7.88 -10.94
C PRO A 173 0.40 7.16 -12.31
N ALA A 174 -0.15 7.82 -13.32
CA ALA A 174 -0.52 7.18 -14.60
C ALA A 174 0.64 6.46 -15.33
N HIS A 175 1.86 7.02 -15.29
CA HIS A 175 3.04 6.46 -15.98
C HIS A 175 3.94 5.60 -15.08
N ARG A 176 3.58 5.46 -13.80
CA ARG A 176 4.25 4.57 -12.84
C ARG A 176 3.22 3.98 -11.86
N PRO A 177 2.16 3.31 -12.36
CA PRO A 177 1.00 2.96 -11.55
C PRO A 177 1.29 1.93 -10.45
N GLN A 178 2.46 1.29 -10.43
CA GLN A 178 2.87 0.39 -9.34
C GLN A 178 3.48 1.14 -8.14
N GLU A 179 3.86 2.40 -8.33
CA GLU A 179 4.36 3.27 -7.28
C GLU A 179 3.19 4.00 -6.65
N ILE A 180 2.82 3.60 -5.44
CA ILE A 180 1.70 4.22 -4.77
C ILE A 180 2.18 5.50 -4.11
N GLU A 181 1.57 6.61 -4.50
CA GLU A 181 1.78 7.94 -3.95
C GLU A 181 0.44 8.52 -3.54
N TYR A 182 0.38 9.15 -2.37
CA TYR A 182 -0.84 9.76 -1.87
C TYR A 182 -0.54 11.11 -1.21
N PRO A 183 -1.49 12.05 -1.22
CA PRO A 183 -1.34 13.30 -0.48
C PRO A 183 -1.46 13.05 1.03
N ALA A 184 -0.83 13.89 1.85
CA ALA A 184 -0.99 13.83 3.31
C ALA A 184 -2.45 13.99 3.79
N THR A 185 -3.35 14.48 2.92
CA THR A 185 -4.78 14.64 3.20
C THR A 185 -5.60 13.38 3.00
N VAL A 186 -5.03 12.31 2.40
CA VAL A 186 -5.70 11.03 2.15
C VAL A 186 -6.43 10.52 3.40
N SER A 187 -7.60 9.93 3.22
CA SER A 187 -8.41 9.44 4.34
C SER A 187 -8.01 8.01 4.71
N ASN A 188 -8.27 7.60 5.95
CA ASN A 188 -7.93 6.25 6.42
C ASN A 188 -8.77 5.18 5.69
N GLU A 189 -9.99 5.53 5.28
CA GLU A 189 -10.89 4.66 4.51
C GLU A 189 -10.31 4.33 3.14
N GLN A 190 -9.58 5.26 2.51
CA GLN A 190 -8.90 4.98 1.23
C GLN A 190 -7.77 3.96 1.41
N CYS A 191 -7.07 3.99 2.55
CA CYS A 191 -6.09 2.95 2.90
C CYS A 191 -6.77 1.60 3.18
N ALA A 192 -7.96 1.62 3.80
CA ALA A 192 -8.73 0.43 4.16
C ALA A 192 -9.13 -0.43 2.95
N ILE A 193 -9.20 0.16 1.75
CA ILE A 193 -9.47 -0.56 0.49
C ILE A 193 -8.48 -1.72 0.28
N CYS A 194 -7.23 -1.58 0.73
CA CYS A 194 -6.23 -2.65 0.71
C CYS A 194 -5.83 -3.13 2.11
N HIS A 195 -5.94 -2.27 3.12
CA HIS A 195 -5.50 -2.53 4.50
C HIS A 195 -6.68 -2.57 5.49
N GLU A 196 -7.76 -3.28 5.14
CA GLU A 196 -8.99 -3.34 5.95
C GLU A 196 -8.74 -3.77 7.40
N ALA A 197 -7.97 -4.84 7.61
CA ALA A 197 -7.67 -5.36 8.94
C ALA A 197 -6.93 -4.33 9.81
N VAL A 198 -5.93 -3.66 9.24
CA VAL A 198 -5.13 -2.65 9.94
C VAL A 198 -5.95 -1.40 10.25
N ASN A 199 -6.79 -0.96 9.30
CA ASN A 199 -7.70 0.15 9.52
C ASN A 199 -8.68 -0.16 10.66
N THR A 200 -9.22 -1.39 10.69
CA THR A 200 -10.12 -1.86 11.73
C THR A 200 -9.44 -1.89 13.09
N GLU A 201 -8.21 -2.43 13.18
CA GLU A 201 -7.39 -2.42 14.40
C GLU A 201 -7.20 -1.01 14.95
N LEU A 202 -6.73 -0.08 14.10
CA LEU A 202 -6.51 1.31 14.50
C LEU A 202 -7.81 2.00 14.94
N ALA A 203 -8.92 1.75 14.23
CA ALA A 203 -10.22 2.34 14.55
C ALA A 203 -10.82 1.81 15.86
N GLN A 204 -10.51 0.56 16.22
CA GLN A 204 -10.93 -0.06 17.48
C GLN A 204 -10.00 0.29 18.65
N SER A 205 -8.78 0.74 18.38
CA SER A 205 -7.84 1.15 19.42
C SER A 205 -8.43 2.25 20.30
N SER A 206 -8.29 2.06 21.61
CA SER A 206 -8.66 3.06 22.62
C SER A 206 -7.60 4.13 22.82
N THR A 207 -6.48 4.07 22.09
CA THR A 207 -5.35 4.99 22.23
C THR A 207 -5.53 6.27 21.43
N ARG A 208 -4.63 7.23 21.62
CA ARG A 208 -4.60 8.46 20.81
C ARG A 208 -4.31 8.21 19.33
N HIS A 209 -3.69 7.08 18.99
CA HIS A 209 -3.39 6.74 17.59
C HIS A 209 -4.65 6.58 16.75
N SER A 210 -5.78 6.13 17.33
CA SER A 210 -7.05 6.00 16.60
C SER A 210 -7.59 7.32 16.05
N SER A 211 -7.12 8.46 16.58
CA SER A 211 -7.47 9.79 16.08
C SER A 211 -6.57 10.30 14.94
N LEU A 212 -5.48 9.59 14.64
CA LEU A 212 -4.51 9.99 13.62
C LEU A 212 -4.87 9.43 12.25
N LYS A 213 -4.49 10.19 11.21
CA LYS A 213 -4.53 9.69 9.83
C LYS A 213 -3.36 8.75 9.58
N CYS A 214 -3.53 7.72 8.76
CA CYS A 214 -2.45 6.82 8.34
C CYS A 214 -1.27 7.61 7.78
N ALA A 215 -1.54 8.59 6.91
CA ALA A 215 -0.54 9.41 6.25
C ALA A 215 0.21 10.39 7.17
N TYR A 216 -0.20 10.53 8.44
CA TYR A 216 0.54 11.28 9.43
C TYR A 216 1.84 10.56 9.81
N CYS A 217 1.75 9.24 10.03
CA CYS A 217 2.89 8.40 10.39
C CYS A 217 3.56 7.80 9.13
N HIS A 218 2.76 7.30 8.19
CA HIS A 218 3.22 6.73 6.94
C HIS A 218 3.24 7.83 5.87
N THR A 219 4.34 8.58 5.78
CA THR A 219 4.45 9.67 4.80
C THR A 219 4.71 9.15 3.39
N THR A 220 5.11 7.89 3.26
CA THR A 220 5.38 7.23 2.00
C THR A 220 4.83 5.81 2.06
N HIS A 221 4.24 5.34 0.97
CA HIS A 221 3.72 3.98 0.92
C HIS A 221 4.84 2.96 1.18
N LYS A 222 4.55 1.92 1.98
CA LYS A 222 5.50 0.89 2.48
C LYS A 222 6.57 1.37 3.47
N GLN A 223 6.64 2.66 3.79
CA GLN A 223 7.53 3.14 4.83
C GLN A 223 6.88 2.93 6.20
N ILE A 224 7.64 2.36 7.14
CA ILE A 224 7.25 2.23 8.55
C ILE A 224 8.14 3.22 9.32
N PRO A 225 7.59 4.23 10.00
CA PRO A 225 8.38 5.17 10.80
C PRO A 225 8.93 4.48 12.05
N GLU A 226 9.99 5.01 12.64
CA GLU A 226 10.50 4.48 13.90
C GLU A 226 9.66 5.01 15.06
N CYS A 227 9.31 4.15 16.02
CA CYS A 227 8.55 4.54 17.21
C CYS A 227 9.25 5.68 17.97
N VAL A 228 10.59 5.63 18.02
CA VAL A 228 11.44 6.60 18.72
C VAL A 228 11.49 7.98 18.06
N ASP A 229 10.96 8.13 16.83
CA ASP A 229 10.80 9.44 16.20
C ASP A 229 9.78 10.32 16.95
N CYS A 230 8.85 9.70 17.69
CA CYS A 230 7.84 10.39 18.48
C CYS A 230 7.83 9.99 19.97
N HIS A 231 8.21 8.76 20.30
CA HIS A 231 8.11 8.20 21.64
C HIS A 231 9.46 8.09 22.33
N THR A 232 9.48 8.32 23.64
CA THR A 232 10.66 8.04 24.47
C THR A 232 10.68 6.53 24.80
N PRO A 233 11.78 5.82 24.51
CA PRO A 233 11.89 4.41 24.85
C PRO A 233 12.03 4.20 26.36
N HIS A 234 11.74 2.98 26.84
CA HIS A 234 11.93 2.64 28.26
C HIS A 234 13.41 2.55 28.64
N THR A 235 14.27 2.08 27.73
CA THR A 235 15.72 2.02 27.93
C THR A 235 16.45 2.61 26.72
N GLN A 236 17.71 3.03 26.92
CA GLN A 236 18.54 3.60 25.84
C GLN A 236 18.87 2.59 24.73
N SER A 237 18.72 1.29 24.98
CA SER A 237 18.99 0.24 24.00
C SER A 237 17.83 -0.03 23.05
N MET A 238 16.62 0.45 23.36
CA MET A 238 15.46 0.30 22.48
C MET A 238 15.45 1.44 21.46
N THR A 239 16.02 1.19 20.29
CA THR A 239 16.20 2.22 19.25
C THR A 239 15.43 1.92 17.97
N HIS A 240 14.84 0.73 17.85
CA HIS A 240 14.17 0.28 16.64
C HIS A 240 12.77 -0.24 16.93
N ASN A 241 11.90 -0.20 15.92
CA ASN A 241 10.52 -0.70 16.00
C ASN A 241 10.41 -2.10 16.60
N ASN A 242 11.28 -3.03 16.22
CA ASN A 242 11.24 -4.40 16.73
C ASN A 242 11.45 -4.50 18.26
N ASP A 243 12.11 -3.50 18.87
CA ASP A 243 12.28 -3.44 20.32
C ASP A 243 10.94 -3.08 21.01
N CYS A 244 10.08 -2.33 20.33
CA CYS A 244 8.80 -1.86 20.83
C CYS A 244 7.67 -2.85 20.52
N THR A 245 7.61 -3.34 19.28
CA THR A 245 6.46 -4.09 18.74
C THR A 245 6.35 -5.51 19.27
N GLY A 246 7.38 -6.01 19.97
CA GLY A 246 7.28 -7.26 20.72
C GLY A 246 6.35 -7.15 21.94
N CYS A 247 6.13 -5.94 22.45
CA CYS A 247 5.21 -5.69 23.56
C CYS A 247 4.01 -4.81 23.16
N HIS A 248 4.22 -3.83 22.27
CA HIS A 248 3.21 -2.84 21.89
C HIS A 248 2.85 -2.95 20.40
N PRO A 249 1.65 -3.44 20.04
CA PRO A 249 1.19 -3.41 18.65
C PRO A 249 1.18 -1.99 18.10
N ALA A 250 1.69 -1.78 16.88
CA ALA A 250 1.91 -0.45 16.33
C ALA A 250 0.64 0.41 16.21
N HIS A 251 -0.50 -0.22 15.88
CA HIS A 251 -1.79 0.46 15.71
C HIS A 251 -2.71 0.36 16.93
N ASP A 252 -2.33 -0.43 17.94
CA ASP A 252 -3.01 -0.48 19.24
C ASP A 252 -2.03 -0.64 20.42
N PRO A 253 -1.15 0.35 20.65
CA PRO A 253 -0.01 0.18 21.55
C PRO A 253 -0.38 0.09 23.04
N ALA A 254 -1.64 0.28 23.41
CA ALA A 254 -2.07 0.08 24.81
C ALA A 254 -2.30 -1.40 25.15
N VAL A 255 -2.48 -2.25 24.15
CA VAL A 255 -2.42 -3.70 24.36
C VAL A 255 -0.95 -4.04 24.59
N ILE A 256 -0.64 -4.56 25.77
CA ILE A 256 0.73 -4.92 26.15
C ILE A 256 0.83 -6.44 26.17
N GLU A 257 1.67 -6.97 25.30
CA GLU A 257 2.13 -8.35 25.34
C GLU A 257 3.48 -8.41 26.08
N LEU A 258 3.73 -9.47 26.84
CA LEU A 258 4.99 -9.66 27.55
C LEU A 258 5.66 -10.95 27.08
N PRO A 259 6.63 -10.87 26.15
CA PRO A 259 7.44 -12.01 25.77
C PRO A 259 8.14 -12.64 26.98
N ALA A 260 8.22 -13.97 27.04
CA ALA A 260 8.80 -14.69 28.17
C ALA A 260 10.30 -14.38 28.41
N ASP A 261 10.99 -13.92 27.38
CA ASP A 261 12.40 -13.52 27.38
C ASP A 261 12.62 -12.01 27.62
N THR A 262 11.57 -11.26 27.99
CA THR A 262 11.69 -9.84 28.34
C THR A 262 12.70 -9.66 29.46
N ALA A 263 13.72 -8.85 29.20
CA ALA A 263 14.80 -8.61 30.13
C ALA A 263 14.35 -7.76 31.34
N ARG A 264 14.95 -8.04 32.51
CA ARG A 264 14.58 -7.41 33.79
C ARG A 264 14.79 -5.89 33.79
N ASP A 265 15.82 -5.41 33.08
CA ASP A 265 16.17 -4.00 32.96
C ASP A 265 15.07 -3.15 32.30
N ILE A 266 14.29 -3.74 31.39
CA ILE A 266 13.13 -3.09 30.77
C ILE A 266 12.08 -2.77 31.85
N CYS A 267 11.86 -3.68 32.80
CA CYS A 267 10.94 -3.46 33.92
C CYS A 267 11.53 -2.45 34.92
N ALA A 268 12.83 -2.54 35.18
CA ALA A 268 13.55 -1.67 36.12
C ALA A 268 13.52 -0.20 35.72
N ALA A 269 13.34 0.11 34.43
CA ALA A 269 13.17 1.49 33.94
C ALA A 269 12.03 2.25 34.64
N CYS A 270 10.98 1.55 35.06
CA CYS A 270 9.86 2.11 35.83
C CYS A 270 9.79 1.56 37.26
N HIS A 271 10.30 0.34 37.48
CA HIS A 271 10.24 -0.38 38.75
C HIS A 271 11.62 -0.49 39.42
N GLU A 272 12.41 0.58 39.40
CA GLU A 272 13.80 0.63 39.90
C GLU A 272 13.92 0.10 41.33
N GLU A 273 13.07 0.56 42.24
CA GLU A 273 13.12 0.14 43.64
C GLU A 273 12.80 -1.34 43.83
N VAL A 274 11.88 -1.90 43.02
CA VAL A 274 11.50 -3.32 43.09
C VAL A 274 12.63 -4.19 42.54
N ASP A 275 13.23 -3.78 41.42
CA ASP A 275 14.39 -4.44 40.82
C ASP A 275 15.57 -4.46 41.81
N ALA A 276 15.86 -3.31 42.45
CA ALA A 276 16.90 -3.21 43.45
C ALA A 276 16.67 -4.16 44.63
N ARG A 277 15.46 -4.17 45.22
CA ARG A 277 15.11 -5.09 46.31
C ARG A 277 15.26 -6.56 45.91
N LEU A 278 14.76 -6.94 44.73
CA LEU A 278 14.87 -8.32 44.25
C LEU A 278 16.34 -8.71 44.01
N ARG A 279 17.19 -7.80 43.53
CA ARG A 279 18.63 -8.04 43.32
C ARG A 279 19.41 -8.20 44.61
N GLU A 280 19.06 -7.45 45.64
CA GLU A 280 19.68 -7.50 46.96
C GLU A 280 19.19 -8.69 47.80
N SER A 281 18.04 -9.26 47.44
CA SER A 281 17.45 -10.45 48.08
C SER A 281 18.32 -11.70 47.90
N ASP A 282 18.63 -12.35 49.02
CA ASP A 282 19.33 -13.65 49.06
C ASP A 282 18.40 -14.85 48.77
N THR A 283 17.17 -14.59 48.29
CA THR A 283 16.18 -15.65 48.00
C THR A 283 16.33 -16.18 46.57
N LYS A 284 15.83 -17.40 46.32
CA LYS A 284 15.82 -18.00 44.97
C LYS A 284 15.00 -17.20 43.94
N HIS A 285 14.14 -16.28 44.38
CA HIS A 285 13.38 -15.44 43.45
C HIS A 285 14.30 -14.47 42.68
N ASN A 286 15.48 -14.13 43.23
CA ASN A 286 16.47 -13.30 42.53
C ASN A 286 17.04 -13.98 41.27
N ASP A 287 16.96 -15.30 41.15
CA ASP A 287 17.40 -16.02 39.93
C ASP A 287 16.37 -15.95 38.79
N LEU A 288 15.15 -15.45 39.05
CA LEU A 288 14.04 -15.44 38.10
C LEU A 288 13.90 -14.08 37.39
N GLY A 289 13.52 -14.10 36.11
CA GLY A 289 13.08 -12.88 35.41
C GLY A 289 11.69 -12.43 35.89
N CYS A 290 11.36 -11.15 35.74
CA CYS A 290 10.06 -10.60 36.18
C CYS A 290 8.87 -11.33 35.53
N VAL A 291 8.96 -11.62 34.22
CA VAL A 291 7.88 -12.25 33.45
C VAL A 291 7.58 -13.68 33.90
N TYR A 292 8.52 -14.35 34.58
CA TYR A 292 8.26 -15.67 35.15
C TYR A 292 7.12 -15.66 36.17
N CYS A 293 7.08 -14.62 37.03
CA CYS A 293 6.02 -14.43 38.01
C CYS A 293 4.90 -13.52 37.50
N HIS A 294 5.23 -12.59 36.60
CA HIS A 294 4.31 -11.60 36.02
C HIS A 294 4.13 -11.82 34.52
N PRO A 295 3.42 -12.89 34.10
CA PRO A 295 3.19 -13.21 32.69
C PRO A 295 2.34 -12.16 31.96
N GLU A 296 1.59 -11.34 32.69
CA GLU A 296 0.79 -10.25 32.16
C GLU A 296 1.13 -8.96 32.92
N HIS A 297 1.16 -7.82 32.21
CA HIS A 297 1.47 -6.56 32.86
C HIS A 297 0.35 -6.17 33.84
N ARG A 298 0.73 -5.85 35.08
CA ARG A 298 -0.16 -5.62 36.25
C ARG A 298 -0.81 -6.86 36.85
N TYR A 299 -0.44 -8.05 36.40
CA TYR A 299 -0.81 -9.28 37.09
C TYR A 299 -0.01 -9.44 38.38
N LEU A 300 -0.67 -9.82 39.46
CA LEU A 300 -0.03 -10.16 40.74
C LEU A 300 -0.31 -11.63 41.04
N PRO A 301 0.73 -12.50 41.09
CA PRO A 301 0.54 -13.89 41.48
C PRO A 301 0.23 -14.01 42.97
N THR A 302 -0.38 -15.12 43.36
CA THR A 302 -0.49 -15.50 44.78
C THR A 302 0.66 -16.43 45.17
N CYS A 303 0.95 -16.58 46.46
CA CYS A 303 2.03 -17.47 46.91
C CYS A 303 1.71 -18.94 46.56
N GLU A 304 0.43 -19.31 46.67
CA GLU A 304 -0.08 -20.66 46.48
C GLU A 304 -0.01 -21.13 45.03
N SER A 305 0.03 -20.20 44.05
CA SER A 305 0.13 -20.56 42.63
C SER A 305 1.42 -21.33 42.31
N CYS A 306 2.44 -21.22 43.17
CA CYS A 306 3.71 -21.93 43.02
C CYS A 306 4.12 -22.73 44.27
N HIS A 307 3.89 -22.22 45.49
CA HIS A 307 4.46 -22.78 46.72
C HIS A 307 3.52 -23.71 47.50
N GLY A 308 2.25 -23.86 47.09
CA GLY A 308 1.27 -24.64 47.84
C GLY A 308 1.03 -24.06 49.24
N SER A 309 1.04 -24.90 50.28
CA SER A 309 0.83 -24.48 51.68
C SER A 309 2.03 -24.87 52.55
N PRO A 310 3.13 -24.08 52.50
CA PRO A 310 4.28 -24.28 53.40
C PRO A 310 3.82 -24.14 54.86
N HIS A 311 4.45 -24.81 55.84
CA HIS A 311 4.06 -24.77 57.26
C HIS A 311 2.72 -25.42 57.65
N LYS A 312 2.01 -26.08 56.73
CA LYS A 312 0.70 -26.72 57.01
C LYS A 312 0.68 -27.64 58.24
N ASP A 313 1.78 -28.35 58.51
CA ASP A 313 1.88 -29.32 59.61
C ASP A 313 2.53 -28.73 60.89
N ILE A 314 2.76 -27.42 60.93
CA ILE A 314 3.47 -26.73 62.01
C ILE A 314 2.49 -25.82 62.76
N TYR A 315 2.19 -26.18 64.02
CA TYR A 315 1.55 -25.33 65.03
C TYR A 315 0.34 -24.48 64.56
N ASN A 316 -0.53 -25.02 63.70
CA ASN A 316 -1.72 -24.33 63.18
C ASN A 316 -1.44 -22.91 62.64
N VAL A 317 -0.25 -22.66 62.09
CA VAL A 317 0.19 -21.32 61.66
C VAL A 317 -0.80 -20.66 60.70
N HIS A 318 -1.38 -21.43 59.77
CA HIS A 318 -2.36 -20.90 58.82
C HIS A 318 -3.78 -20.76 59.39
N GLU A 319 -4.07 -21.33 60.56
CA GLU A 319 -5.33 -21.05 61.29
C GLU A 319 -5.22 -19.73 62.05
N ASP A 320 -4.07 -19.49 62.70
CA ASP A 320 -3.81 -18.28 63.48
C ASP A 320 -3.43 -17.07 62.60
N TYR A 321 -2.76 -17.33 61.47
CA TYR A 321 -2.27 -16.34 60.51
C TYR A 321 -2.64 -16.76 59.08
N PRO A 322 -3.88 -16.46 58.63
CA PRO A 322 -4.38 -16.92 57.34
C PRO A 322 -3.73 -16.24 56.14
N GLU A 323 -3.07 -15.08 56.30
CA GLU A 323 -2.40 -14.37 55.21
C GLU A 323 -0.88 -14.46 55.33
N CYS A 324 -0.19 -14.90 54.27
CA CYS A 324 1.27 -15.02 54.27
C CYS A 324 1.97 -13.68 54.59
N SER A 325 1.37 -12.56 54.18
CA SER A 325 1.84 -11.18 54.40
C SER A 325 1.92 -10.76 55.87
N GLN A 326 1.28 -11.50 56.78
CA GLN A 326 1.39 -11.26 58.23
C GLN A 326 2.79 -11.56 58.76
N CYS A 327 3.56 -12.38 58.05
CA CYS A 327 4.96 -12.70 58.36
C CYS A 327 5.90 -12.36 57.20
N HIS A 328 5.50 -12.67 55.96
CA HIS A 328 6.29 -12.48 54.73
C HIS A 328 5.87 -11.21 53.99
N ILE A 329 6.48 -10.07 54.32
CA ILE A 329 5.95 -8.75 53.96
C ILE A 329 6.23 -8.33 52.52
N ASP A 330 7.34 -8.78 51.93
CA ASP A 330 7.67 -8.48 50.52
C ASP A 330 7.93 -9.78 49.74
N PRO A 331 7.15 -10.09 48.68
CA PRO A 331 7.40 -11.27 47.84
C PRO A 331 8.74 -11.22 47.11
N HIS A 332 9.33 -10.04 46.91
CA HIS A 332 10.66 -9.87 46.31
C HIS A 332 11.79 -10.06 47.34
N GLU A 333 11.46 -10.12 48.64
CA GLU A 333 12.39 -10.34 49.74
C GLU A 333 11.75 -11.21 50.84
N VAL A 334 11.22 -12.38 50.47
CA VAL A 334 10.35 -13.20 51.34
C VAL A 334 10.98 -13.63 52.68
N ASN A 335 12.32 -13.60 52.79
CA ASN A 335 13.06 -13.91 54.02
C ASN A 335 13.05 -12.77 55.03
N ASN A 336 12.64 -11.56 54.65
CA ASN A 336 12.53 -10.41 55.54
C ASN A 336 11.23 -10.52 56.36
N ILE A 337 11.28 -11.37 57.39
CA ILE A 337 10.14 -11.69 58.25
C ILE A 337 10.11 -10.73 59.43
N VAL A 338 8.97 -10.08 59.66
CA VAL A 338 8.73 -9.28 60.87
C VAL A 338 7.73 -10.01 61.76
N PHE A 339 8.16 -10.38 62.96
CA PHE A 339 7.26 -10.87 63.99
C PHE A 339 6.73 -9.69 64.79
N THR A 340 5.66 -9.05 64.32
CA THR A 340 4.91 -8.12 65.18
C THR A 340 3.98 -8.93 66.08
N ARG A 341 4.41 -9.14 67.32
CA ARG A 341 3.55 -9.67 68.38
C ARG A 341 2.85 -8.46 69.01
N GLU A 342 1.57 -8.25 68.71
CA GLU A 342 0.72 -7.33 69.50
C GLU A 342 0.48 -7.88 70.92
#